data_AF-A0A1V4MQI1-F1
#
_entry.id   AF-A0A1V4MQI1-F1
#
_cell.length_a   1.000
_cell.length_b   1.000
_cell.length_c   1.000
_cell.angle_alpha   90.00
_cell.angle_beta   90.00
_cell.angle_gamma   90.00
#
_symmetry.space_group_name_H-M   'P 1'
#
loop_
_entity.id
_entity.type
_entity.pdbx_description
1 polymer ?
#
loop_
_entity_poly.entity_id
_entity_poly.type
_entity_poly.pdbx_seq_one_letter_code
_entity_poly.pdbx_strand_id
1 'polypeptide(L)'
;MSLRPQHKPFPTAQEDLKSARLSPVTPQTLSNTYRLAYEDTEFLLLDDLRPVRLQLELLKPEIVQREYGIEETVVIFGSARIPEHITAEKRLETAREEASRDPFNPDLSRKLSIAKRIVAKTKYYDEARRLGMMISRACDRNEHCHLVIITGAGPGIMEAANRGSHDVGAKSIGLNIVLPFEQKPNDYVSEELSFQFHYFAIRKMHFLMRARALVAFPGGFGTLDELFETLTLIQTKKIKPLPVVLFGREFWERVINFDFLVEEGVICPEDIEIFQYAETAEEAWKIICDFYERLPSENASFGNV
;
A
#
# COMPACT_ATOMS: atom_id res chain seq x y z
N MET A 1 -16.87 -0.74 -24.32
CA MET A 1 -16.57 -1.25 -25.68
C MET A 1 -17.35 -2.55 -25.89
N SER A 2 -18.43 -2.53 -26.66
CA SER A 2 -19.33 -3.69 -26.85
C SER A 2 -18.71 -4.68 -27.83
N LEU A 3 -18.04 -5.71 -27.33
CA LEU A 3 -17.54 -6.82 -28.14
C LEU A 3 -18.73 -7.67 -28.62
N ARG A 4 -18.78 -7.94 -29.94
CA ARG A 4 -19.73 -8.90 -30.54
C ARG A 4 -19.62 -10.24 -29.81
N PRO A 5 -20.71 -11.03 -29.68
CA PRO A 5 -20.65 -12.34 -29.05
C PRO A 5 -19.69 -13.22 -29.86
N GLN A 6 -18.52 -13.52 -29.30
CA GLN A 6 -17.65 -14.54 -29.87
C GLN A 6 -18.35 -15.88 -29.68
N HIS A 7 -18.55 -16.61 -30.79
CA HIS A 7 -19.07 -17.97 -30.75
C HIS A 7 -18.06 -18.86 -30.00
N LYS A 8 -18.28 -19.11 -28.71
CA LYS A 8 -17.42 -20.00 -27.90
C LYS A 8 -17.96 -21.43 -28.00
N PRO A 9 -17.17 -22.40 -28.50
CA PRO A 9 -17.63 -23.78 -28.70
C PRO A 9 -17.73 -24.58 -27.39
N PHE A 10 -17.03 -24.14 -26.33
CA PHE A 10 -17.09 -24.75 -24.99
C PHE A 10 -17.92 -23.88 -24.04
N PRO A 11 -18.65 -24.50 -23.09
CA PRO A 11 -19.31 -23.77 -22.02
C PRO A 11 -18.27 -23.02 -21.16
N THR A 12 -18.72 -21.94 -20.55
CA THR A 12 -17.96 -21.21 -19.54
C THR A 12 -18.00 -21.92 -18.19
N ALA A 13 -17.03 -21.65 -17.32
CA ALA A 13 -17.03 -22.19 -15.96
C ALA A 13 -18.32 -21.84 -15.18
N GLN A 14 -18.94 -20.69 -15.45
CA GLN A 14 -20.20 -20.31 -14.83
C GLN A 14 -21.40 -21.14 -15.34
N GLU A 15 -21.40 -21.53 -16.61
CA GLU A 15 -22.44 -22.39 -17.20
C GLU A 15 -22.32 -23.83 -16.69
N ASP A 16 -21.10 -24.36 -16.60
CA ASP A 16 -20.86 -25.69 -16.03
C ASP A 16 -21.21 -25.75 -14.54
N LEU A 17 -20.93 -24.69 -13.79
CA LEU A 17 -21.32 -24.58 -12.38
C LEU A 17 -22.85 -24.71 -12.20
N LYS A 18 -23.62 -24.02 -13.04
CA LYS A 18 -25.09 -24.10 -13.02
C LYS A 18 -25.55 -25.51 -13.40
N SER A 19 -24.91 -26.12 -14.38
CA SER A 19 -25.26 -27.45 -14.88
C SER A 19 -24.95 -28.56 -13.86
N ALA A 20 -23.81 -28.47 -13.17
CA ALA A 20 -23.41 -29.43 -12.13
C ALA A 20 -24.42 -29.50 -10.96
N ARG A 21 -25.09 -28.38 -10.66
CA ARG A 21 -26.13 -28.30 -9.60
C ARG A 21 -27.45 -28.98 -9.98
N LEU A 22 -27.63 -29.37 -11.24
CA LEU A 22 -28.83 -30.08 -11.71
C LEU A 22 -28.74 -31.60 -11.51
N SER A 23 -27.58 -32.13 -11.10
CA SER A 23 -27.37 -33.55 -10.90
C SER A 23 -28.33 -34.14 -9.84
N PRO A 24 -28.94 -35.32 -10.08
CA PRO A 24 -29.80 -35.98 -9.10
C PRO A 24 -29.03 -36.31 -7.82
N VAL A 25 -29.68 -36.17 -6.66
CA VAL A 25 -29.05 -36.46 -5.36
C VAL A 25 -28.83 -37.97 -5.20
N THR A 26 -27.57 -38.36 -5.22
CA THR A 26 -27.03 -39.70 -4.94
C THR A 26 -25.88 -39.60 -3.93
N PRO A 27 -25.49 -40.70 -3.25
CA PRO A 27 -24.31 -40.69 -2.39
C PRO A 27 -23.03 -40.18 -3.08
N GLN A 28 -22.86 -40.46 -4.37
CA GLN A 28 -21.71 -39.99 -5.15
C GLN A 28 -21.75 -38.49 -5.37
N THR A 29 -22.91 -37.94 -5.74
CA THR A 29 -23.06 -36.50 -6.00
C THR A 29 -22.98 -35.63 -4.73
N LEU A 30 -23.15 -36.24 -3.56
CA LEU A 30 -22.96 -35.58 -2.25
C LEU A 30 -21.51 -35.62 -1.76
N SER A 31 -20.66 -36.45 -2.37
CA SER A 31 -19.23 -36.52 -2.03
C SER A 31 -18.51 -35.23 -2.40
N ASN A 32 -17.59 -34.78 -1.54
CA ASN A 32 -16.72 -33.65 -1.85
C ASN A 32 -15.92 -33.87 -3.14
N THR A 33 -15.52 -35.11 -3.42
CA THR A 33 -14.77 -35.48 -4.64
C THR A 33 -15.56 -35.32 -5.94
N TYR A 34 -16.87 -35.10 -5.87
CA TYR A 34 -17.73 -34.85 -7.04
C TYR A 34 -17.92 -33.34 -7.31
N ARG A 35 -17.54 -32.47 -6.36
CA ARG A 35 -17.62 -31.02 -6.55
C ARG A 35 -16.64 -30.57 -7.63
N LEU A 36 -17.02 -29.52 -8.36
CA LEU A 36 -16.10 -28.88 -9.30
C LEU A 36 -14.93 -28.25 -8.53
N ALA A 37 -13.70 -28.55 -8.95
CA ALA A 37 -12.50 -28.17 -8.20
C ALA A 37 -12.36 -26.65 -7.95
N TYR A 38 -12.89 -25.80 -8.84
CA TYR A 38 -12.85 -24.34 -8.69
C TYR A 38 -13.99 -23.77 -7.83
N GLU A 39 -14.97 -24.59 -7.44
CA GLU A 39 -16.01 -24.26 -6.43
C GLU A 39 -15.68 -24.88 -5.06
N ASP A 40 -14.86 -25.94 -5.02
CA ASP A 40 -14.50 -26.64 -3.79
C ASP A 40 -13.47 -25.85 -2.96
N THR A 41 -13.97 -25.07 -1.99
CA THR A 41 -13.12 -24.30 -1.08
C THR A 41 -12.25 -25.17 -0.19
N GLU A 42 -12.69 -26.38 0.18
CA GLU A 42 -11.89 -27.28 1.02
C GLU A 42 -10.68 -27.79 0.24
N PHE A 43 -10.90 -28.17 -1.03
CA PHE A 43 -9.81 -28.52 -1.95
C PHE A 43 -8.85 -27.34 -2.19
N LEU A 44 -9.39 -26.15 -2.46
CA LEU A 44 -8.59 -24.94 -2.70
C LEU A 44 -7.80 -24.49 -1.46
N LEU A 45 -8.14 -24.96 -0.26
CA LEU A 45 -7.45 -24.67 1.00
C LEU A 45 -6.34 -25.68 1.36
N LEU A 46 -6.18 -26.77 0.60
CA LEU A 46 -5.09 -27.73 0.79
C LEU A 46 -3.70 -27.11 0.55
N ASP A 47 -2.66 -27.62 1.20
CA ASP A 47 -1.29 -27.09 1.05
C ASP A 47 -0.76 -27.22 -0.38
N ASP A 48 -1.09 -28.31 -1.07
CA ASP A 48 -0.69 -28.55 -2.47
C ASP A 48 -1.22 -27.48 -3.44
N LEU A 49 -2.30 -26.79 -3.08
CA LEU A 49 -2.93 -25.74 -3.88
C LEU A 49 -2.40 -24.35 -3.56
N ARG A 50 -1.36 -24.24 -2.71
CA ARG A 50 -0.66 -22.97 -2.44
C ARG A 50 -0.20 -22.25 -3.72
N PRO A 51 0.39 -22.91 -4.75
CA PRO A 51 0.76 -22.23 -5.99
C PRO A 51 -0.43 -21.60 -6.72
N VAL A 52 -1.60 -22.26 -6.69
CA VAL A 52 -2.84 -21.74 -7.29
C VAL A 52 -3.34 -20.53 -6.51
N ARG A 53 -3.33 -20.58 -5.18
CA ARG A 53 -3.71 -19.43 -4.34
C ARG A 53 -2.78 -18.23 -4.54
N LEU A 54 -1.47 -18.45 -4.63
CA LEU A 54 -0.50 -17.41 -4.96
C LEU A 54 -0.81 -16.77 -6.32
N GLN A 55 -1.13 -17.58 -7.33
CA GLN A 55 -1.52 -17.09 -8.65
C GLN A 55 -2.81 -16.25 -8.59
N LEU A 56 -3.80 -16.66 -7.80
CA LEU A 56 -5.05 -15.88 -7.62
C LEU A 56 -4.77 -14.52 -6.95
N GLU A 57 -3.92 -14.47 -5.93
CA GLU A 57 -3.53 -13.20 -5.28
C GLU A 57 -2.70 -12.30 -6.19
N LEU A 58 -1.94 -12.86 -7.12
CA LEU A 58 -1.26 -12.08 -8.15
C LEU A 58 -2.25 -11.52 -9.18
N LEU A 59 -3.15 -12.37 -9.69
CA LEU A 59 -4.03 -12.02 -10.82
C LEU A 59 -5.19 -11.10 -10.43
N LYS A 60 -5.82 -11.30 -9.27
CA LYS A 60 -7.03 -10.55 -8.91
C LYS A 60 -6.79 -9.03 -8.88
N PRO A 61 -5.77 -8.50 -8.17
CA PRO A 61 -5.51 -7.06 -8.19
C PRO A 61 -5.04 -6.56 -9.56
N GLU A 62 -4.27 -7.37 -10.30
CA GLU A 62 -3.78 -7.02 -11.64
C GLU A 62 -4.91 -6.85 -12.67
N ILE A 63 -5.90 -7.74 -12.64
CA ILE A 63 -7.06 -7.68 -13.54
C ILE A 63 -7.91 -6.46 -13.19
N VAL A 64 -8.24 -6.28 -11.91
CA VAL A 64 -9.11 -5.17 -11.47
C VAL A 64 -8.45 -3.81 -11.74
N GLN A 65 -7.18 -3.61 -11.37
CA GLN A 65 -6.49 -2.34 -11.64
C GLN A 65 -6.44 -2.01 -13.14
N ARG A 66 -6.29 -3.01 -14.01
CA ARG A 66 -6.32 -2.84 -15.47
C ARG A 66 -7.70 -2.47 -15.99
N GLU A 67 -8.77 -3.03 -15.43
CA GLU A 67 -10.15 -2.64 -15.77
C GLU A 67 -10.44 -1.18 -15.43
N TYR A 68 -9.78 -0.64 -14.40
CA TYR A 68 -9.84 0.78 -14.03
C TYR A 68 -8.80 1.66 -14.76
N GLY A 69 -8.02 1.11 -15.68
CA GLY A 69 -7.04 1.87 -16.47
C GLY A 69 -5.82 2.36 -15.66
N ILE A 70 -5.55 1.75 -14.50
CA ILE A 70 -4.45 2.14 -13.62
C ILE A 70 -3.15 1.51 -14.14
N GLU A 71 -2.22 2.35 -14.58
CA GLU A 71 -0.94 1.91 -15.12
C GLU A 71 0.21 2.19 -14.15
N GLU A 72 0.05 3.21 -13.32
CA GLU A 72 1.09 3.78 -12.49
C GLU A 72 0.56 4.06 -11.09
N THR A 73 1.45 3.95 -10.11
CA THR A 73 1.10 4.21 -8.71
C THR A 73 2.18 4.97 -7.97
N VAL A 74 1.76 5.78 -6.99
CA VAL A 74 2.66 6.33 -5.98
C VAL A 74 2.40 5.59 -4.67
N VAL A 75 3.42 4.87 -4.19
CA VAL A 75 3.33 4.09 -2.96
C VAL A 75 3.58 5.00 -1.77
N ILE A 76 2.66 5.00 -0.81
CA ILE A 76 2.81 5.78 0.42
C ILE A 76 2.77 4.86 1.63
N PHE A 77 3.87 4.84 2.37
CA PHE A 77 4.04 4.11 3.61
C PHE A 77 4.21 5.03 4.81
N GLY A 78 3.84 4.54 5.99
CA GLY A 78 4.06 5.23 7.24
C GLY A 78 3.37 4.55 8.42
N SER A 79 3.51 5.14 9.60
CA SER A 79 2.96 4.57 10.82
C SER A 79 1.44 4.48 10.81
N ALA A 80 0.91 3.30 11.17
CA ALA A 80 -0.50 3.10 11.49
C ALA A 80 -0.93 3.80 12.80
N ARG A 81 0.02 4.38 13.55
CA ARG A 81 -0.19 4.90 14.91
C ARG A 81 -0.20 6.43 15.00
N ILE A 82 0.02 7.14 13.90
CA ILE A 82 -0.02 8.61 13.85
C ILE A 82 -1.38 9.01 13.26
N PRO A 83 -2.40 9.33 14.08
CA PRO A 83 -3.71 9.73 13.57
C PRO A 83 -3.74 11.23 13.25
N GLU A 84 -4.89 11.72 12.79
CA GLU A 84 -5.17 13.15 12.72
C GLU A 84 -5.05 13.84 14.09
N HIS A 85 -4.77 15.15 14.07
CA HIS A 85 -4.48 15.94 15.27
C HIS A 85 -5.54 15.82 16.38
N ILE A 86 -6.82 15.94 16.03
CA ILE A 86 -7.93 15.88 16.99
C ILE A 86 -7.96 14.54 17.73
N THR A 87 -7.72 13.44 17.00
CA THR A 87 -7.69 12.10 17.58
C THR A 87 -6.44 11.90 18.45
N ALA A 88 -5.29 12.45 18.05
CA ALA A 88 -4.08 12.41 18.87
C ALA A 88 -4.23 13.19 20.19
N GLU A 89 -4.83 14.38 20.15
CA GLU A 89 -5.09 15.22 21.33
C GLU A 89 -6.02 14.53 22.33
N LYS A 90 -7.11 13.90 21.85
CA LYS A 90 -7.99 13.11 22.73
C LYS A 90 -7.23 11.99 23.44
N ARG A 91 -6.36 11.27 22.71
CA ARG A 91 -5.52 10.21 23.29
C ARG A 91 -4.51 10.76 24.31
N LEU A 92 -3.96 11.96 24.07
CA LEU A 92 -3.06 12.63 24.99
C LEU A 92 -3.78 13.03 26.28
N GLU A 93 -4.99 13.56 26.18
CA GLU A 93 -5.77 13.93 27.36
C GLU A 93 -6.12 12.70 28.21
N THR A 94 -6.60 11.62 27.59
CA THR A 94 -6.84 10.35 28.31
C THR A 94 -5.57 9.83 29.00
N ALA A 95 -4.41 9.87 28.33
CA ALA A 95 -3.16 9.44 28.94
C ALA A 95 -2.70 10.35 30.09
N ARG A 96 -3.01 11.65 30.02
CA ARG A 96 -2.72 12.63 31.09
C ARG A 96 -3.60 12.38 32.32
N GLU A 97 -4.90 12.13 32.12
CA GLU A 97 -5.83 11.79 33.19
C GLU A 97 -5.46 10.47 33.89
N GLU A 98 -5.08 9.44 33.13
CA GLU A 98 -4.64 8.18 33.72
C GLU A 98 -3.35 8.38 34.53
N ALA A 99 -2.35 9.08 33.98
CA ALA A 99 -1.09 9.34 34.67
C ALA A 99 -1.24 10.24 35.91
N SER A 100 -2.26 11.10 35.97
CA SER A 100 -2.53 11.91 37.17
C SER A 100 -3.18 11.10 38.30
N ARG A 101 -3.91 10.02 37.98
CA ARG A 101 -4.50 9.11 38.95
C ARG A 101 -3.47 8.20 39.63
N ASP A 102 -2.40 7.84 38.92
CA ASP A 102 -1.29 7.04 39.45
C ASP A 102 0.08 7.55 38.95
N PRO A 103 0.62 8.62 39.57
CA PRO A 103 1.82 9.31 39.08
C PRO A 103 3.12 8.49 39.16
N PHE A 104 3.14 7.46 40.01
CA PHE A 104 4.33 6.62 40.23
C PHE A 104 4.36 5.41 39.30
N ASN A 105 3.34 5.22 38.47
CA ASN A 105 3.27 4.13 37.52
C ASN A 105 4.15 4.40 36.28
N PRO A 106 5.24 3.63 36.08
CA PRO A 106 6.15 3.85 34.97
C PRO A 106 5.49 3.62 33.59
N ASP A 107 4.49 2.74 33.51
CA ASP A 107 3.78 2.47 32.26
C ASP A 107 2.88 3.64 31.84
N LEU A 108 2.21 4.28 32.80
CA LEU A 108 1.39 5.47 32.52
C LEU A 108 2.26 6.68 32.16
N SER A 109 3.40 6.87 32.83
CA SER A 109 4.38 7.90 32.47
C SER A 109 4.93 7.70 31.05
N ARG A 110 5.23 6.44 30.69
CA ARG A 110 5.64 6.06 29.33
C ARG A 110 4.52 6.31 28.32
N LYS A 111 3.28 5.91 28.61
CA LYS A 111 2.10 6.12 27.75
C LYS A 111 1.88 7.62 27.47
N LEU A 112 1.94 8.46 28.50
CA LEU A 112 1.85 9.92 28.38
C LEU A 112 2.98 10.49 27.51
N SER A 113 4.21 10.03 27.72
CA SER A 113 5.37 10.47 26.93
C SER A 113 5.24 10.09 25.44
N ILE A 114 4.73 8.89 25.16
CA ILE A 114 4.43 8.43 23.80
C ILE A 114 3.32 9.28 23.18
N ALA A 115 2.23 9.54 23.90
CA ALA A 115 1.11 10.34 23.40
C ALA A 115 1.57 11.76 23.01
N LYS A 116 2.39 12.41 23.83
CA LYS A 116 3.02 13.72 23.50
C LYS A 116 3.83 13.65 22.21
N ARG A 117 4.63 12.59 22.05
CA ARG A 117 5.43 12.37 20.83
C ARG A 117 4.60 12.05 19.59
N ILE A 118 3.40 11.48 19.75
CA ILE A 118 2.46 11.23 18.65
C ILE A 118 1.78 12.53 18.22
N VAL A 119 1.33 13.36 19.16
CA VAL A 119 0.78 14.70 18.87
C VAL A 119 1.79 15.52 18.06
N ALA A 120 3.06 15.58 18.49
CA ALA A 120 4.11 16.28 17.75
C ALA A 120 4.36 15.75 16.32
N LYS A 121 3.89 14.54 16.00
CA LYS A 121 4.01 13.90 14.69
C LYS A 121 2.76 14.03 13.82
N THR A 122 1.65 14.58 14.31
CA THR A 122 0.41 14.68 13.52
C THR A 122 0.59 15.55 12.28
N LYS A 123 1.58 16.46 12.27
CA LYS A 123 2.00 17.18 11.06
C LYS A 123 2.24 16.24 9.87
N TYR A 124 2.77 15.03 10.10
CA TYR A 124 2.98 14.05 9.03
C TYR A 124 1.67 13.48 8.48
N TYR A 125 0.61 13.43 9.28
CA TYR A 125 -0.72 13.08 8.79
C TYR A 125 -1.21 14.16 7.81
N ASP A 126 -1.07 15.44 8.18
CA ASP A 126 -1.49 16.55 7.33
C ASP A 126 -0.69 16.60 6.02
N GLU A 127 0.63 16.40 6.08
CA GLU A 127 1.49 16.33 4.89
C GLU A 127 1.18 15.11 4.00
N ALA A 128 0.90 13.94 4.58
CA ALA A 128 0.50 12.76 3.80
C ALA A 128 -0.85 12.96 3.09
N ARG A 129 -1.81 13.60 3.76
CA ARG A 129 -3.10 13.98 3.15
C ARG A 129 -2.92 15.00 2.03
N ARG A 130 -2.10 16.02 2.25
CA ARG A 130 -1.79 17.03 1.24
C ARG A 130 -1.08 16.42 0.03
N LEU A 131 -0.12 15.53 0.26
CA LEU A 131 0.58 14.83 -0.81
C LEU A 131 -0.36 13.93 -1.62
N GLY A 132 -1.23 13.16 -0.96
CA GLY A 132 -2.27 12.36 -1.63
C GLY A 132 -3.17 13.22 -2.53
N MET A 133 -3.59 14.38 -2.04
CA MET A 133 -4.35 15.37 -2.81
C MET A 133 -3.57 15.88 -4.03
N MET A 134 -2.29 16.22 -3.88
CA MET A 134 -1.46 16.74 -4.97
C MET A 134 -1.25 15.70 -6.07
N ILE A 135 -0.89 14.46 -5.71
CA ILE A 135 -0.70 13.36 -6.65
C ILE A 135 -2.00 13.11 -7.42
N SER A 136 -3.13 13.07 -6.72
CA SER A 136 -4.44 12.84 -7.34
C SER A 136 -4.87 13.96 -8.28
N ARG A 137 -4.55 15.22 -7.99
CA ARG A 137 -4.85 16.36 -8.87
C ARG A 137 -3.97 16.43 -10.11
N ALA A 138 -2.75 15.87 -10.07
CA ALA A 138 -1.89 15.83 -11.24
C ALA A 138 -2.50 15.00 -12.39
N CYS A 139 -3.44 14.10 -12.06
CA CYS A 139 -4.17 13.26 -12.99
C CYS A 139 -5.32 13.95 -13.75
N ASP A 140 -5.73 15.16 -13.39
CA ASP A 140 -6.97 15.80 -13.84
C ASP A 140 -6.90 16.41 -15.26
N ARG A 141 -5.82 16.14 -16.00
CA ARG A 141 -5.58 16.76 -17.32
C ARG A 141 -6.02 15.93 -18.53
N ASN A 142 -6.41 14.66 -18.36
CA ASN A 142 -7.01 13.84 -19.42
C ASN A 142 -8.00 12.83 -18.81
N GLU A 143 -9.06 12.46 -19.55
CA GLU A 143 -10.21 11.65 -19.11
C GLU A 143 -9.88 10.24 -18.57
N HIS A 144 -8.61 9.85 -18.50
CA HIS A 144 -8.12 8.60 -17.93
C HIS A 144 -6.95 8.90 -16.98
N CYS A 145 -7.22 8.90 -15.67
CA CYS A 145 -6.17 8.99 -14.66
C CYS A 145 -5.42 7.65 -14.59
N HIS A 146 -4.18 7.64 -15.09
CA HIS A 146 -3.32 6.46 -15.07
C HIS A 146 -2.50 6.31 -13.78
N LEU A 147 -2.39 7.37 -12.97
CA LEU A 147 -1.57 7.44 -11.75
C LEU A 147 -2.42 7.49 -10.49
N VAL A 148 -2.34 6.46 -9.66
CA VAL A 148 -3.17 6.34 -8.44
C VAL A 148 -2.31 6.12 -7.21
N ILE A 149 -2.66 6.74 -6.07
CA ILE A 149 -1.94 6.43 -4.83
C ILE A 149 -2.27 5.02 -4.34
N ILE A 150 -1.29 4.36 -3.74
CA ILE A 150 -1.46 3.02 -3.17
C ILE A 150 -0.88 2.96 -1.77
N THR A 151 -1.63 2.37 -0.84
CA THR A 151 -1.23 2.25 0.57
C THR A 151 -1.54 0.86 1.11
N GLY A 152 -1.08 0.58 2.34
CA GLY A 152 -1.45 -0.63 3.07
C GLY A 152 -2.87 -0.66 3.63
N ALA A 153 -3.71 0.34 3.33
CA ALA A 153 -5.10 0.50 3.78
C ALA A 153 -5.32 0.60 5.29
N GLY A 154 -4.26 0.67 6.11
CA GLY A 154 -4.39 0.82 7.55
C GLY A 154 -4.77 2.25 7.98
N PRO A 155 -4.95 2.47 9.29
CA PRO A 155 -5.13 3.81 9.85
C PRO A 155 -3.85 4.65 9.76
N GLY A 156 -3.91 5.89 10.25
CA GLY A 156 -2.75 6.75 10.40
C GLY A 156 -2.26 7.34 9.08
N ILE A 157 -0.97 7.24 8.77
CA ILE A 157 -0.41 7.86 7.54
C ILE A 157 -1.04 7.26 6.27
N MET A 158 -1.28 5.95 6.24
CA MET A 158 -1.92 5.29 5.09
C MET A 158 -3.33 5.87 4.84
N GLU A 159 -4.12 5.98 5.91
CA GLU A 159 -5.42 6.64 5.88
C GLU A 159 -5.32 8.10 5.43
N ALA A 160 -4.36 8.86 5.95
CA ALA A 160 -4.18 10.26 5.58
C ALA A 160 -3.99 10.42 4.06
N ALA A 161 -3.12 9.60 3.46
CA ALA A 161 -2.89 9.59 2.03
C ALA A 161 -4.17 9.23 1.26
N ASN A 162 -4.85 8.13 1.61
CA ASN A 162 -6.12 7.73 0.99
C ASN A 162 -7.18 8.84 1.09
N ARG A 163 -7.27 9.49 2.25
CA ARG A 163 -8.17 10.62 2.51
C ARG A 163 -7.85 11.82 1.61
N GLY A 164 -6.58 12.11 1.38
CA GLY A 164 -6.14 13.17 0.48
C GLY A 164 -6.67 13.02 -0.94
N SER A 165 -6.63 11.80 -1.48
CA SER A 165 -7.22 11.47 -2.78
C SER A 165 -8.75 11.53 -2.76
N HIS A 166 -9.36 10.98 -1.70
CA HIS A 166 -10.81 11.03 -1.51
C HIS A 166 -11.35 12.47 -1.46
N ASP A 167 -10.64 13.40 -0.80
CA ASP A 167 -11.05 14.80 -0.67
C ASP A 167 -11.18 15.52 -2.02
N VAL A 168 -10.52 15.02 -3.06
CA VAL A 168 -10.60 15.55 -4.43
C VAL A 168 -11.38 14.64 -5.38
N GLY A 169 -12.11 13.66 -4.84
CA GLY A 169 -12.93 12.73 -5.63
C GLY A 169 -12.12 11.75 -6.48
N ALA A 170 -10.82 11.59 -6.22
CA ALA A 170 -9.96 10.68 -6.94
C ALA A 170 -9.95 9.28 -6.30
N LYS A 171 -9.70 8.26 -7.12
CA LYS A 171 -9.56 6.88 -6.65
C LYS A 171 -8.26 6.69 -5.86
N SER A 172 -8.26 5.75 -4.92
CA SER A 172 -7.06 5.31 -4.20
C SER A 172 -7.10 3.81 -3.93
N ILE A 173 -5.94 3.14 -4.00
CA ILE A 173 -5.82 1.70 -3.80
C ILE A 173 -5.45 1.39 -2.35
N GLY A 174 -6.07 0.35 -1.80
CA GLY A 174 -5.71 -0.21 -0.50
C GLY A 174 -5.33 -1.68 -0.62
N LEU A 175 -4.08 -2.02 -0.27
CA LEU A 175 -3.63 -3.41 -0.17
C LEU A 175 -3.58 -3.81 1.30
N ASN A 176 -4.63 -4.41 1.84
CA ASN A 176 -4.70 -4.90 3.21
C ASN A 176 -4.15 -6.34 3.33
N ILE A 177 -3.81 -6.81 4.53
CA ILE A 177 -3.32 -8.17 4.79
C ILE A 177 -4.12 -8.79 5.93
N VAL A 178 -4.41 -10.09 5.87
CA VAL A 178 -5.04 -10.82 6.97
C VAL A 178 -4.07 -10.87 8.16
N LEU A 179 -4.51 -10.34 9.30
CA LEU A 179 -3.80 -10.40 10.58
C LEU A 179 -4.70 -11.11 11.62
N PRO A 180 -4.12 -11.68 12.69
CA PRO A 180 -4.90 -12.37 13.74
C PRO A 180 -5.77 -11.43 14.59
N PHE A 181 -5.74 -10.13 14.32
CA PHE A 181 -6.57 -9.10 14.94
C PHE A 181 -7.31 -8.33 13.85
N GLU A 182 -8.50 -7.84 14.18
CA GLU A 182 -9.36 -7.15 13.22
C GLU A 182 -8.70 -5.86 12.71
N GLN A 183 -8.41 -5.83 11.41
CA GLN A 183 -7.94 -4.63 10.71
C GLN A 183 -8.88 -4.33 9.55
N LYS A 184 -9.88 -3.47 9.80
CA LYS A 184 -10.70 -2.89 8.74
C LYS A 184 -9.82 -1.98 7.87
N PRO A 185 -9.92 -2.03 6.52
CA PRO A 185 -9.35 -0.98 5.69
C PRO A 185 -9.94 0.38 6.08
N ASN A 186 -9.16 1.44 5.95
CA ASN A 186 -9.65 2.79 6.23
C ASN A 186 -10.77 3.19 5.25
N ASP A 187 -11.67 4.07 5.70
CA ASP A 187 -12.91 4.42 4.99
C ASP A 187 -12.69 5.27 3.73
N TYR A 188 -11.45 5.66 3.42
CA TYR A 188 -11.13 6.53 2.28
C TYR A 188 -10.52 5.78 1.08
N VAL A 189 -10.24 4.48 1.24
CA VAL A 189 -9.89 3.61 0.10
C VAL A 189 -11.12 3.47 -0.80
N SER A 190 -10.91 3.51 -2.12
CA SER A 190 -12.01 3.27 -3.07
C SER A 190 -12.53 1.84 -2.93
N GLU A 191 -13.85 1.68 -2.80
CA GLU A 191 -14.51 0.39 -2.50
C GLU A 191 -14.08 -0.72 -3.49
N GLU A 192 -14.01 -0.36 -4.77
CA GLU A 192 -13.63 -1.21 -5.88
C GLU A 192 -12.13 -1.51 -6.00
N LEU A 193 -11.28 -0.82 -5.23
CA LEU A 193 -9.81 -0.97 -5.20
C LEU A 193 -9.28 -1.33 -3.80
N SER A 194 -10.13 -1.93 -2.97
CA SER A 194 -9.75 -2.48 -1.67
C SER A 194 -9.47 -3.98 -1.78
N PHE A 195 -8.20 -4.36 -1.73
CA PHE A 195 -7.72 -5.74 -1.84
C PHE A 195 -7.27 -6.28 -0.47
N GLN A 196 -7.54 -7.55 -0.20
CA GLN A 196 -7.08 -8.24 1.01
C GLN A 196 -6.23 -9.44 0.61
N PHE A 197 -5.01 -9.51 1.13
CA PHE A 197 -4.04 -10.56 0.85
C PHE A 197 -3.90 -11.51 2.05
N HIS A 198 -3.54 -12.75 1.77
CA HIS A 198 -3.03 -13.70 2.75
C HIS A 198 -1.50 -13.77 2.71
N TYR A 199 -0.88 -13.68 1.53
CA TYR A 199 0.57 -13.80 1.39
C TYR A 199 1.26 -12.43 1.36
N PHE A 200 2.09 -12.16 2.37
CA PHE A 200 2.89 -10.92 2.46
C PHE A 200 3.73 -10.65 1.21
N ALA A 201 4.38 -11.68 0.65
CA ALA A 201 5.25 -11.53 -0.52
C ALA A 201 4.50 -11.03 -1.77
N ILE A 202 3.27 -11.53 -2.00
CA ILE A 202 2.48 -11.10 -3.15
C ILE A 202 1.98 -9.67 -2.94
N ARG A 203 1.56 -9.33 -1.72
CA ARG A 203 1.19 -7.95 -1.37
C ARG A 203 2.34 -6.97 -1.60
N LYS A 204 3.55 -7.30 -1.14
CA LYS A 204 4.79 -6.53 -1.35
C LYS A 204 5.09 -6.32 -2.82
N MET A 205 4.99 -7.39 -3.61
CA MET A 205 5.17 -7.32 -5.06
C MET A 205 4.20 -6.32 -5.71
N HIS A 206 2.91 -6.33 -5.33
CA HIS A 206 1.92 -5.40 -5.87
C HIS A 206 2.20 -3.92 -5.56
N PHE A 207 2.86 -3.59 -4.45
CA PHE A 207 3.27 -2.21 -4.22
C PHE A 207 4.25 -1.72 -5.29
N LEU A 208 5.18 -2.57 -5.73
CA LEU A 208 6.26 -2.16 -6.63
C LEU A 208 5.99 -2.43 -8.11
N MET A 209 5.07 -3.34 -8.45
CA MET A 209 4.77 -3.70 -9.85
C MET A 209 4.39 -2.51 -10.74
N ARG A 210 3.73 -1.50 -10.17
CA ARG A 210 3.28 -0.27 -10.86
C ARG A 210 3.91 0.99 -10.27
N ALA A 211 4.89 0.87 -9.39
CA ALA A 211 5.41 2.02 -8.66
C ALA A 211 6.16 2.98 -9.59
N ARG A 212 5.78 4.25 -9.52
CA ARG A 212 6.52 5.40 -10.04
C ARG A 212 7.22 6.19 -8.94
N ALA A 213 6.83 6.00 -7.69
CA ALA A 213 7.52 6.59 -6.56
C ALA A 213 7.20 5.79 -5.31
N LEU A 214 8.13 5.81 -4.35
CA LEU A 214 7.87 5.38 -2.98
C LEU A 214 8.09 6.56 -2.04
N VAL A 215 7.12 6.81 -1.18
CA VAL A 215 7.19 7.83 -0.15
C VAL A 215 7.03 7.18 1.22
N ALA A 216 8.05 7.30 2.07
CA ALA A 216 8.05 6.74 3.42
C ALA A 216 8.02 7.86 4.46
N PHE A 217 6.90 7.95 5.16
CA PHE A 217 6.76 8.76 6.38
C PHE A 217 7.28 8.02 7.61
N PRO A 218 7.50 8.73 8.74
CA PRO A 218 7.91 8.09 9.98
C PRO A 218 7.01 6.90 10.35
N GLY A 219 7.66 5.75 10.53
CA GLY A 219 7.01 4.44 10.55
C GLY A 219 7.65 3.47 11.52
N GLY A 220 7.05 2.28 11.64
CA GLY A 220 7.58 1.17 12.42
C GLY A 220 8.22 0.10 11.52
N PHE A 221 8.27 -1.14 12.01
CA PHE A 221 8.85 -2.25 11.27
C PHE A 221 8.25 -2.48 9.88
N GLY A 222 6.92 -2.37 9.73
CA GLY A 222 6.32 -2.51 8.39
C GLY A 222 6.80 -1.47 7.39
N THR A 223 7.01 -0.22 7.82
CA THR A 223 7.54 0.83 6.94
C THR A 223 9.02 0.60 6.62
N LEU A 224 9.81 0.15 7.59
CA LEU A 224 11.22 -0.18 7.40
C LEU A 224 11.39 -1.37 6.45
N ASP A 225 10.57 -2.41 6.61
CA ASP A 225 10.56 -3.61 5.76
C ASP A 225 10.35 -3.24 4.28
N GLU A 226 9.30 -2.46 3.98
CA GLU A 226 9.02 -2.01 2.61
C GLU A 226 10.07 -1.03 2.06
N LEU A 227 10.60 -0.14 2.92
CA LEU A 227 11.68 0.77 2.53
C LEU A 227 12.93 0.00 2.13
N PHE A 228 13.43 -0.88 2.99
CA PHE A 228 14.65 -1.62 2.71
C PHE A 228 14.48 -2.60 1.56
N GLU A 229 13.32 -3.24 1.40
CA GLU A 229 13.04 -4.06 0.21
C GLU A 229 13.18 -3.23 -1.06
N THR A 230 12.61 -2.02 -1.08
CA THR A 230 12.70 -1.13 -2.25
C THR A 230 14.13 -0.67 -2.52
N LEU A 231 14.85 -0.23 -1.48
CA LEU A 231 16.25 0.19 -1.60
C LEU A 231 17.11 -0.96 -2.15
N THR A 232 16.97 -2.17 -1.61
CA THR A 232 17.69 -3.36 -2.08
C THR A 232 17.34 -3.71 -3.53
N LEU A 233 16.07 -3.61 -3.93
CA LEU A 233 15.66 -3.89 -5.32
C LEU A 233 16.23 -2.87 -6.32
N ILE A 234 16.36 -1.60 -5.93
CA ILE A 234 17.01 -0.55 -6.73
C ILE A 234 18.52 -0.78 -6.78
N GLN A 235 19.17 -0.95 -5.62
CA GLN A 235 20.61 -1.22 -5.48
C GLN A 235 21.05 -2.40 -6.35
N THR A 236 20.29 -3.50 -6.31
CA THR A 236 20.57 -4.73 -7.07
C THR A 236 20.13 -4.66 -8.54
N LYS A 237 19.55 -3.53 -8.97
CA LYS A 237 19.01 -3.29 -10.33
C LYS A 237 17.96 -4.32 -10.74
N LYS A 238 17.27 -4.92 -9.76
CA LYS A 238 16.14 -5.84 -10.00
C LYS A 238 14.90 -5.09 -10.47
N ILE A 239 14.74 -3.84 -10.06
CA ILE A 239 13.76 -2.91 -10.61
C ILE A 239 14.46 -1.72 -11.26
N LYS A 240 13.75 -1.02 -12.15
CA LYS A 240 14.21 0.27 -12.67
C LYS A 240 14.29 1.28 -11.52
N PRO A 241 15.24 2.23 -11.54
CA PRO A 241 15.27 3.31 -10.57
C PRO A 241 13.95 4.07 -10.53
N LEU A 242 13.51 4.43 -9.33
CA LEU A 242 12.35 5.27 -9.05
C LEU A 242 12.67 6.17 -7.85
N PRO A 243 12.05 7.36 -7.74
CA PRO A 243 12.27 8.26 -6.63
C PRO A 243 11.77 7.64 -5.31
N VAL A 244 12.66 7.53 -4.34
CA VAL A 244 12.36 7.16 -2.95
C VAL A 244 12.46 8.42 -2.09
N VAL A 245 11.36 8.81 -1.44
CA VAL A 245 11.27 10.03 -0.63
C VAL A 245 11.06 9.66 0.84
N LEU A 246 11.94 10.15 1.71
CA LEU A 246 11.87 9.96 3.15
C LEU A 246 11.39 11.24 3.84
N PHE A 247 10.22 11.19 4.47
CA PHE A 247 9.65 12.34 5.17
C PHE A 247 10.22 12.50 6.58
N GLY A 248 10.64 13.71 6.93
CA GLY A 248 11.13 14.04 8.26
C GLY A 248 12.55 13.52 8.50
N ARG A 249 13.54 14.23 7.97
CA ARG A 249 14.97 13.84 8.01
C ARG A 249 15.45 13.48 9.41
N GLU A 250 15.11 14.29 10.42
CA GLU A 250 15.48 14.06 11.82
C GLU A 250 15.04 12.69 12.33
N PHE A 251 13.87 12.19 11.90
CA PHE A 251 13.40 10.87 12.31
C PHE A 251 14.30 9.78 11.72
N TRP A 252 14.60 9.85 10.43
CA TRP A 252 15.34 8.81 9.72
C TRP A 252 16.81 8.74 10.13
N GLU A 253 17.50 9.88 10.26
CA GLU A 253 18.90 9.92 10.71
C GLU A 253 19.08 9.40 12.14
N ARG A 254 18.03 9.48 12.97
CA ARG A 254 18.03 8.89 14.31
C ARG A 254 17.71 7.40 14.33
N VAL A 255 17.03 6.89 13.31
CA VAL A 255 16.62 5.48 13.20
C VAL A 255 17.72 4.66 12.55
N ILE A 256 18.33 5.17 11.48
CA ILE A 256 19.41 4.53 10.73
C ILE A 256 20.50 5.56 10.47
N ASN A 257 21.75 5.21 10.79
CA ASN A 257 22.92 5.94 10.32
C ASN A 257 23.38 5.31 9.00
N PHE A 258 22.96 5.88 7.87
CA PHE A 258 23.30 5.36 6.55
C PHE A 258 24.79 5.55 6.22
N ASP A 259 25.40 6.65 6.67
CA ASP A 259 26.84 6.89 6.48
C ASP A 259 27.67 5.83 7.17
N PHE A 260 27.25 5.39 8.37
CA PHE A 260 27.91 4.29 9.07
C PHE A 260 27.84 2.97 8.29
N LEU A 261 26.78 2.71 7.52
CA LEU A 261 26.71 1.52 6.65
C LEU A 261 27.73 1.60 5.49
N VAL A 262 28.00 2.82 4.99
CA VAL A 262 29.04 3.06 3.99
C VAL A 262 30.43 2.89 4.62
N GLU A 263 30.65 3.46 5.81
CA GLU A 263 31.92 3.35 6.56
C GLU A 263 32.28 1.90 6.88
N GLU A 264 31.30 1.09 7.26
CA GLU A 264 31.47 -0.35 7.51
C GLU A 264 31.60 -1.17 6.22
N GLY A 265 31.47 -0.54 5.04
CA GLY A 265 31.63 -1.17 3.73
C GLY A 265 30.54 -2.18 3.38
N VAL A 266 29.35 -2.08 4.00
CA VAL A 266 28.21 -2.98 3.73
C VAL A 266 27.26 -2.46 2.64
N ILE A 267 27.41 -1.19 2.26
CA ILE A 267 26.79 -0.56 1.07
C ILE A 267 27.82 0.36 0.39
N CYS A 268 27.59 0.68 -0.88
CA CYS A 268 28.43 1.63 -1.62
C CYS A 268 28.04 3.09 -1.30
N PRO A 269 28.97 4.07 -1.43
CA PRO A 269 28.65 5.48 -1.26
C PRO A 269 27.49 5.97 -2.14
N GLU A 270 27.31 5.41 -3.34
CA GLU A 270 26.24 5.80 -4.26
C GLU A 270 24.86 5.28 -3.81
N ASP A 271 24.79 4.29 -2.92
CA ASP A 271 23.52 3.69 -2.48
C ASP A 271 22.70 4.67 -1.62
N ILE A 272 23.35 5.64 -0.96
CA ILE A 272 22.65 6.69 -0.20
C ILE A 272 22.01 7.74 -1.13
N GLU A 273 22.35 7.75 -2.42
CA GLU A 273 21.74 8.62 -3.43
C GLU A 273 20.39 8.08 -3.95
N ILE A 274 20.03 6.84 -3.58
CA ILE A 274 18.76 6.19 -3.99
C ILE A 274 17.55 6.94 -3.44
N PHE A 275 17.69 7.61 -2.29
CA PHE A 275 16.59 8.32 -1.64
C PHE A 275 16.91 9.80 -1.40
N GLN A 276 15.86 10.59 -1.23
CA GLN A 276 15.95 12.01 -0.88
C GLN A 276 15.00 12.32 0.28
N TYR A 277 15.34 13.34 1.07
CA TYR A 277 14.49 13.78 2.18
C TYR A 277 13.50 14.87 1.74
N ALA A 278 12.32 14.88 2.36
CA ALA A 278 11.34 15.96 2.24
C ALA A 278 10.75 16.30 3.61
N GLU A 279 10.38 17.57 3.80
CA GLU A 279 9.66 18.04 4.98
C GLU A 279 8.22 18.45 4.67
N THR A 280 7.92 18.70 3.39
CA THR A 280 6.58 19.09 2.92
C THR A 280 6.10 18.25 1.72
N ALA A 281 4.78 18.18 1.54
CA ALA A 281 4.15 17.56 0.38
C ALA A 281 4.64 18.16 -0.94
N GLU A 282 4.85 19.48 -1.00
CA GLU A 282 5.38 20.18 -2.16
C GLU A 282 6.79 19.73 -2.51
N GLU A 283 7.69 19.63 -1.53
CA GLU A 283 9.06 19.15 -1.75
C GLU A 283 9.06 17.71 -2.25
N ALA A 284 8.27 16.83 -1.63
CA ALA A 284 8.18 15.43 -2.05
C ALA A 284 7.64 15.30 -3.47
N TRP A 285 6.58 16.04 -3.81
CA TRP A 285 6.02 16.05 -5.15
C TRP A 285 7.03 16.59 -6.17
N LYS A 286 7.76 17.66 -5.82
CA LYS A 286 8.82 18.21 -6.67
C LYS A 286 9.92 17.18 -6.92
N ILE A 287 10.39 16.46 -5.91
CA ILE A 287 11.40 15.41 -6.06
C ILE A 287 10.93 14.34 -7.06
N ILE A 288 9.67 13.93 -6.97
CA ILE A 288 9.08 12.95 -7.89
C ILE A 288 9.04 13.50 -9.32
N CYS A 289 8.53 14.72 -9.54
CA CYS A 289 8.49 15.34 -10.86
C CYS A 289 9.89 15.54 -11.47
N ASP A 290 10.82 16.13 -10.71
CA ASP A 290 12.20 16.39 -11.14
C ASP A 290 12.93 15.10 -11.55
N PHE A 291 12.63 13.96 -10.92
CA PHE A 291 13.20 12.68 -11.30
C PHE A 291 12.80 12.30 -12.73
N TYR A 292 11.52 12.43 -13.07
CA TYR A 292 10.99 12.05 -14.38
C TYR A 292 11.27 13.10 -15.48
N GLU A 293 11.37 14.38 -15.13
CA GLU A 293 11.80 15.43 -16.07
C GLU A 293 13.27 15.26 -16.52
N ARG A 294 14.13 14.71 -15.66
CA ARG A 294 15.55 14.45 -15.96
C ARG A 294 15.77 13.17 -16.76
N LEU A 295 14.78 12.29 -16.88
CA LEU A 295 14.93 11.06 -17.65
C LEU A 295 14.92 11.38 -19.15
N PRO A 296 15.85 10.81 -19.94
CA PRO A 296 15.81 10.93 -21.39
C PRO A 296 14.45 10.46 -21.93
N SER A 297 13.93 11.14 -22.94
CA SER A 297 12.57 10.99 -23.50
C SER A 297 12.19 9.57 -23.99
N GLU A 298 13.12 8.61 -24.02
CA GLU A 298 12.82 7.18 -24.24
C GLU A 298 12.23 6.47 -23.00
N ASN A 299 12.29 7.09 -21.81
CA ASN A 299 11.70 6.59 -20.55
C ASN A 299 10.71 7.57 -19.90
N ALA A 300 10.49 8.74 -20.48
CA ALA A 300 9.60 9.77 -19.96
C ALA A 300 8.20 9.61 -20.55
N SER A 301 7.36 8.79 -19.92
CA SER A 301 5.91 8.86 -20.11
C SER A 301 5.24 9.54 -18.93
N PHE A 302 5.69 10.73 -18.56
CA PHE A 302 4.73 11.73 -18.12
C PHE A 302 4.14 12.29 -19.40
N GLY A 303 2.89 11.95 -19.72
CA GLY A 303 2.18 12.66 -20.79
C GLY A 303 2.29 14.15 -20.50
N ASN A 304 2.94 14.88 -21.41
CA ASN A 304 3.32 16.30 -21.29
C ASN A 304 2.49 17.08 -20.27
N VAL A 305 3.10 17.36 -19.12
CA VAL A 305 2.57 18.19 -18.02
C VAL A 305 2.44 19.64 -18.46
#